data_AF-A0A956KGF5-F1
#
_entry.id   AF-A0A956KGF5-F1
#
_cell.length_a   1.000
_cell.length_b   1.000
_cell.length_c   1.000
_cell.angle_alpha   90.00
_cell.angle_beta   90.00
_cell.angle_gamma   90.00
#
_symmetry.space_group_name_H-M   'P 1'
#
loop_
_entity.id
_entity.type
_entity.pdbx_description
1 polymer ?
#
loop_
_entity_poly.entity_id
_entity_poly.type
_entity_poly.pdbx_seq_one_letter_code
_entity_poly.pdbx_strand_id
1 'polypeptide(L)'
;MKRLIDWLDDRLGVRALLGVALEEDVPGGARLQYVFGSVLVFLFMQQVLLGILLAFYYSPSATDAWASTAYLNDQVTAGWFLRGLHHHGSSAMVVVMVLHLLQVAWAGAYRKPREINWWTGLLMAFVVLGFALTGYLLPWDQKGYWATQVATGIMGTVPGGEPLQQLAQGGSQYGNLTITRFYAIHVFVLPLALGGLLAVHMIAFRKHGVTPPAHLSDEELARKNQPFWPNQLFIDVVAMMVMAVVLVGLTVYTHGAELYAPADPASNFVARPEWYFLFLFQLLKYFEGPLSIIATVIIPGAVVTGLMALPFVDRKGSRRPRARIKALAFIGLIMAGIAALTALAIVEDAGNEAYQKGLVTAEEQAEKARKLALEGVPPAGGVAVFENDPEFKARQLFTDHCAGCHTLDGHGGDNAPSFDDYGDRDWLFALLRNPRDKRFFGGTKHDGMEPLAADAVSDAQLRAVVEYVHSLQGEGTADAALVAEGKKLWEEEVVECGTCHEVKAGAESVGPTLAGRGTKEWIERIIRDSSQPDLYGDSAEMPQFKDKLRDDEIATLAALIVGRAAGDS
;
A
#
# COMPACT_ATOMS: atom_id res chain seq x y z
N MET A 1 40.67 -3.65 33.23
CA MET A 1 39.40 -4.40 33.39
C MET A 1 39.17 -4.93 34.81
N LYS A 2 40.02 -5.82 35.35
CA LYS A 2 39.76 -6.47 36.66
C LYS A 2 39.50 -5.49 37.82
N ARG A 3 40.37 -4.49 38.01
CA ARG A 3 40.17 -3.42 39.02
C ARG A 3 38.90 -2.58 38.84
N LEU A 4 38.44 -2.37 37.62
CA LEU A 4 37.21 -1.62 37.34
C LEU A 4 35.98 -2.47 37.67
N ILE A 5 36.01 -3.76 37.32
CA ILE A 5 34.94 -4.71 37.66
C ILE A 5 34.84 -4.88 39.17
N ASP A 6 35.97 -5.01 39.87
CA ASP A 6 35.98 -5.15 41.33
C ASP A 6 35.43 -3.90 42.03
N TRP A 7 35.78 -2.70 41.54
CA TRP A 7 35.23 -1.43 42.03
C TRP A 7 33.73 -1.27 41.75
N LEU A 8 33.25 -1.72 40.59
CA LEU A 8 31.83 -1.71 40.26
C LEU A 8 31.06 -2.73 41.10
N ASP A 9 31.64 -3.90 41.33
CA ASP A 9 31.05 -4.96 42.13
C ASP A 9 30.89 -4.54 43.59
N ASP A 10 31.89 -3.90 44.19
CA ASP A 10 31.82 -3.39 45.56
C ASP A 10 30.69 -2.35 45.76
N ARG A 11 30.33 -1.60 44.71
CA ARG A 11 29.33 -0.54 44.76
C ARG A 11 27.93 -0.97 44.36
N LEU A 12 27.84 -1.86 43.37
CA LEU A 12 26.58 -2.20 42.70
C LEU A 12 26.24 -3.70 42.79
N GLY A 13 27.15 -4.53 43.30
CA GLY A 13 26.98 -5.98 43.36
C GLY A 13 26.85 -6.63 41.99
N VAL A 14 27.58 -6.13 40.98
CA VAL A 14 27.45 -6.54 39.58
C VAL A 14 27.64 -8.05 39.39
N ARG A 15 28.56 -8.68 40.14
CA ARG A 15 28.77 -10.14 40.06
C ARG A 15 27.60 -10.92 40.62
N ALA A 16 26.99 -10.46 41.71
CA ALA A 16 25.80 -11.10 42.26
C ALA A 16 24.61 -11.00 41.28
N LEU A 17 24.42 -9.83 40.66
CA LEU A 17 23.39 -9.63 39.63
C LEU A 17 23.63 -10.50 38.39
N LEU A 18 24.88 -10.60 37.92
CA LEU A 18 25.26 -11.45 36.80
C LEU A 18 25.14 -12.94 37.13
N GLY A 19 25.54 -13.37 38.34
CA GLY A 19 25.41 -14.75 38.79
C GLY A 19 23.96 -15.21 38.77
N VAL A 20 23.03 -14.39 39.29
CA VAL A 20 21.59 -14.68 39.25
C VAL A 20 21.04 -14.79 37.81
N ALA A 21 21.68 -14.16 36.82
CA ALA A 21 21.28 -14.26 35.42
C ALA A 21 21.95 -15.42 34.65
N LEU A 22 23.20 -15.73 34.95
CA LEU A 22 24.04 -16.65 34.19
C LEU A 22 24.08 -18.08 34.77
N GLU A 23 23.78 -18.23 36.06
CA GLU A 23 23.90 -19.49 36.80
C GLU A 23 22.57 -20.23 36.99
N GLU A 24 21.50 -19.80 36.30
CA GLU A 24 20.22 -20.53 36.30
C GLU A 24 20.41 -21.96 35.79
N ASP A 25 19.91 -22.94 36.54
CA ASP A 25 20.03 -24.35 36.18
C ASP A 25 19.21 -24.69 34.92
N VAL A 26 19.80 -25.47 34.02
CA VAL A 26 19.15 -26.00 32.82
C VAL A 26 19.03 -27.53 32.93
N PRO A 27 17.92 -28.07 33.47
CA PRO A 27 17.77 -29.50 33.73
C PRO A 27 17.83 -30.33 32.45
N GLY A 28 18.80 -31.24 32.35
CA GLY A 28 19.02 -32.05 31.17
C GLY A 28 19.87 -31.39 30.08
N GLY A 29 20.46 -30.22 30.35
CA GLY A 29 21.43 -29.57 29.49
C GLY A 29 20.86 -28.67 28.41
N ALA A 30 21.77 -27.97 27.74
CA ALA A 30 21.49 -26.98 26.71
C ALA A 30 20.86 -27.62 25.46
N ARG A 31 19.91 -26.92 24.84
CA ARG A 31 19.17 -27.43 23.68
C ARG A 31 18.51 -26.34 22.85
N LEU A 32 18.23 -26.69 21.60
CA LEU A 32 17.50 -25.85 20.66
C LEU A 32 16.05 -25.56 21.09
N GLN A 33 15.40 -26.50 21.80
CA GLN A 33 14.03 -26.29 22.28
C GLN A 33 13.87 -25.15 23.28
N TYR A 34 14.95 -24.55 23.80
CA TYR A 34 14.85 -23.45 24.77
C TYR A 34 15.10 -22.07 24.17
N VAL A 35 15.41 -21.98 22.87
CA VAL A 35 15.83 -20.72 22.23
C VAL A 35 14.68 -19.75 21.96
N PHE A 36 13.43 -20.22 21.79
CA PHE A 36 12.34 -19.36 21.30
C PHE A 36 12.03 -18.19 22.24
N GLY A 37 12.14 -18.37 23.56
CA GLY A 37 11.96 -17.29 24.52
C GLY A 37 13.04 -16.21 24.35
N SER A 38 14.31 -16.62 24.24
CA SER A 38 15.43 -15.71 24.03
C SER A 38 15.34 -14.98 22.68
N VAL A 39 14.94 -15.67 21.61
CA VAL A 39 14.69 -15.05 20.29
C VAL A 39 13.55 -14.03 20.35
N LEU A 40 12.48 -14.28 21.11
CA LEU A 40 11.41 -13.28 21.31
C LEU A 40 11.89 -12.03 22.05
N VAL A 41 12.73 -12.17 23.07
CA VAL A 41 13.33 -11.03 23.76
C VAL A 41 14.23 -10.24 22.79
N PHE A 42 15.04 -10.93 21.98
CA PHE A 42 15.84 -10.30 20.92
C PHE A 42 14.97 -9.53 19.94
N LEU A 43 13.91 -10.14 19.40
CA LEU A 43 12.98 -9.49 18.47
C LEU A 43 12.30 -8.29 19.14
N PHE A 44 11.83 -8.40 20.38
CA PHE A 44 11.24 -7.27 21.09
C PHE A 44 12.22 -6.09 21.25
N MET A 45 13.46 -6.35 21.67
CA MET A 45 14.48 -5.30 21.78
C MET A 45 14.81 -4.67 20.41
N GLN A 46 14.88 -5.50 19.36
CA GLN A 46 15.09 -5.05 17.99
C GLN A 46 13.93 -4.17 17.50
N GLN A 47 12.68 -4.56 17.77
CA GLN A 47 11.49 -3.78 17.42
C GLN A 47 11.47 -2.42 18.13
N VAL A 48 11.80 -2.38 19.43
CA VAL A 48 11.88 -1.12 20.20
C VAL A 48 12.97 -0.21 19.62
N LEU A 49 14.17 -0.74 19.37
CA LEU A 49 15.28 0.03 18.83
C LEU A 49 14.95 0.61 17.46
N LEU A 50 14.44 -0.23 16.54
CA LEU A 50 14.07 0.23 15.20
C LEU A 50 12.88 1.20 15.25
N GLY A 51 11.88 0.96 16.10
CA GLY A 51 10.75 1.87 16.27
C GLY A 51 11.18 3.27 16.70
N ILE A 52 12.15 3.37 17.62
CA ILE A 52 12.74 4.65 18.02
C ILE A 52 13.46 5.31 16.84
N LEU A 53 14.23 4.57 16.05
CA LEU A 53 14.92 5.11 14.87
C LEU A 53 13.94 5.62 13.81
N LEU A 54 12.86 4.89 13.56
CA LEU A 54 11.80 5.28 12.63
C LEU A 54 11.06 6.53 13.10
N ALA A 55 10.86 6.69 14.42
CA ALA A 55 10.18 7.83 15.01
C ALA A 55 10.90 9.17 14.78
N PHE A 56 12.20 9.18 14.44
CA PHE A 56 12.91 10.41 14.05
C PHE A 56 12.50 10.94 12.66
N TYR A 57 11.92 10.09 11.80
CA TYR A 57 11.53 10.44 10.44
C TYR A 57 10.01 10.52 10.25
N TYR A 58 9.24 9.88 11.13
CA TYR A 58 7.80 9.72 10.98
C TYR A 58 7.01 10.90 11.57
N SER A 59 6.02 11.41 10.82
CA SER A 59 5.07 12.44 11.29
C SER A 59 3.69 11.84 11.52
N PRO A 60 3.17 11.77 12.78
CA PRO A 60 1.89 11.14 13.09
C PRO A 60 0.69 12.05 12.78
N SER A 61 0.50 12.43 11.52
CA SER A 61 -0.67 13.21 11.06
C SER A 61 -1.30 12.56 9.82
N ALA A 62 -2.62 12.73 9.64
CA ALA A 62 -3.30 12.18 8.46
C ALA A 62 -2.83 12.83 7.14
N THR A 63 -2.23 14.01 7.22
CA THR A 63 -1.66 14.75 6.09
C THR A 63 -0.25 14.24 5.75
N ASP A 64 0.59 14.01 6.76
CA ASP A 64 2.04 13.81 6.58
C ASP A 64 2.53 12.38 6.80
N ALA A 65 1.72 11.48 7.40
CA ALA A 65 2.18 10.15 7.77
C ALA A 65 2.63 9.32 6.57
N TRP A 66 1.83 9.34 5.49
CA TRP A 66 2.22 8.68 4.25
C TRP A 66 3.46 9.34 3.63
N ALA A 67 3.48 10.67 3.56
CA ALA A 67 4.59 11.44 2.97
C ALA A 67 5.93 11.18 3.70
N SER A 68 5.91 11.22 5.03
CA SER A 68 7.07 10.96 5.87
C SER A 68 7.53 9.50 5.78
N THR A 69 6.59 8.56 5.59
CA THR A 69 6.90 7.15 5.36
C THR A 69 7.52 6.92 3.98
N ALA A 70 6.99 7.56 2.93
CA ALA A 70 7.57 7.52 1.58
C ALA A 70 8.97 8.15 1.55
N TYR A 71 9.16 9.30 2.19
CA TYR A 71 10.47 9.94 2.37
C TYR A 71 11.47 9.00 3.06
N LEU A 72 11.08 8.38 4.18
CA LEU A 72 11.89 7.40 4.88
C LEU A 72 12.24 6.21 3.96
N ASN A 73 11.29 5.70 3.18
CA ASN A 73 11.52 4.53 2.35
C ASN A 73 12.49 4.85 1.19
N ASP A 74 12.29 5.99 0.53
CA ASP A 74 12.84 6.20 -0.81
C ASP A 74 13.97 7.24 -0.86
N GLN A 75 14.05 8.13 0.14
CA GLN A 75 15.01 9.23 0.15
C GLN A 75 16.04 9.12 1.26
N VAL A 76 15.69 8.53 2.42
CA VAL A 76 16.63 8.31 3.52
C VAL A 76 17.59 7.17 3.19
N THR A 77 18.90 7.39 3.36
CA THR A 77 19.90 6.35 3.14
C THR A 77 19.62 5.13 4.02
N ALA A 78 19.41 3.97 3.39
CA ALA A 78 19.02 2.72 4.03
C ALA A 78 17.71 2.78 4.85
N GLY A 79 16.86 3.78 4.60
CA GLY A 79 15.58 3.90 5.30
C GLY A 79 14.59 2.78 4.94
N TRP A 80 14.52 2.36 3.67
CA TRP A 80 13.80 1.14 3.25
C TRP A 80 14.25 -0.10 4.04
N PHE A 81 15.54 -0.21 4.36
CA PHE A 81 16.12 -1.35 5.07
C PHE A 81 15.76 -1.31 6.56
N LEU A 82 15.84 -0.13 7.20
CA LEU A 82 15.41 0.05 8.59
C LEU A 82 13.92 -0.26 8.76
N ARG A 83 13.08 0.29 7.87
CA ARG A 83 11.63 0.06 7.86
C ARG A 83 11.32 -1.41 7.56
N GLY A 84 12.01 -2.01 6.61
CA GLY A 84 11.89 -3.43 6.27
C GLY A 84 12.24 -4.35 7.43
N LEU A 85 13.35 -4.11 8.14
CA LEU A 85 13.71 -4.91 9.32
C LEU A 85 12.66 -4.79 10.45
N HIS A 86 12.04 -3.62 10.60
CA HIS A 86 10.95 -3.43 11.56
C HIS A 86 9.72 -4.26 11.13
N HIS A 87 9.29 -4.12 9.87
CA HIS A 87 8.19 -4.87 9.28
C HIS A 87 8.39 -6.40 9.35
N HIS A 88 9.49 -6.93 8.82
CA HIS A 88 9.79 -8.36 8.81
C HIS A 88 10.01 -8.91 10.23
N GLY A 89 10.60 -8.11 11.12
CA GLY A 89 10.77 -8.46 12.52
C GLY A 89 9.43 -8.59 13.27
N SER A 90 8.42 -7.77 12.93
CA SER A 90 7.07 -7.91 13.48
C SER A 90 6.43 -9.24 13.09
N SER A 91 6.53 -9.64 11.82
CA SER A 91 6.06 -10.94 11.32
C SER A 91 6.79 -12.11 11.99
N ALA A 92 8.12 -12.01 12.12
CA ALA A 92 8.91 -13.01 12.83
C ALA A 92 8.50 -13.14 14.30
N MET A 93 8.18 -12.02 14.97
CA MET A 93 7.72 -12.03 16.36
C MET A 93 6.44 -12.84 16.53
N VAL A 94 5.47 -12.71 15.61
CA VAL A 94 4.24 -13.51 15.61
C VAL A 94 4.54 -15.00 15.41
N VAL A 95 5.39 -15.34 14.44
CA VAL A 95 5.77 -16.75 14.18
C VAL A 95 6.46 -17.37 15.39
N VAL A 96 7.49 -16.71 15.93
CA VAL A 96 8.27 -17.24 17.07
C VAL A 96 7.41 -17.29 18.34
N MET A 97 6.48 -16.35 18.52
CA MET A 97 5.51 -16.38 19.62
C MET A 97 4.64 -17.64 19.56
N VAL A 98 4.10 -17.99 18.39
CA VAL A 98 3.32 -19.22 18.21
C VAL A 98 4.18 -20.45 18.48
N LEU A 99 5.41 -20.50 17.93
CA LEU A 99 6.35 -21.60 18.19
C LEU A 99 6.68 -21.74 19.68
N HIS A 100 6.85 -20.64 20.39
CA HIS A 100 7.09 -20.62 21.83
C HIS A 100 5.87 -21.15 22.61
N LEU A 101 4.65 -20.73 22.26
CA LEU A 101 3.43 -21.25 22.87
C LEU A 101 3.26 -22.77 22.63
N LEU A 102 3.56 -23.25 21.42
CA LEU A 102 3.54 -24.67 21.08
C LEU A 102 4.59 -25.46 21.86
N GLN A 103 5.81 -24.92 22.01
CA GLN A 103 6.86 -25.50 22.84
C GLN A 103 6.40 -25.64 24.30
N VAL A 104 5.82 -24.57 24.88
CA VAL A 104 5.28 -24.56 26.25
C VAL A 104 4.17 -25.60 26.40
N ALA A 105 3.27 -25.69 25.41
CA ALA A 105 2.19 -26.65 25.39
C ALA A 105 2.70 -28.10 25.34
N TRP A 106 3.68 -28.36 24.47
CA TRP A 106 4.34 -29.66 24.32
C TRP A 106 5.05 -30.11 25.59
N ALA A 107 5.80 -29.20 26.22
CA ALA A 107 6.50 -29.44 27.47
C ALA A 107 5.55 -29.55 28.67
N GLY A 108 4.33 -28.99 28.58
CA GLY A 108 3.43 -28.87 29.72
C GLY A 108 3.84 -27.80 30.72
N ALA A 109 4.60 -26.81 30.27
CA ALA A 109 5.16 -25.76 31.12
C ALA A 109 4.10 -24.74 31.58
N TYR A 110 2.82 -24.99 31.32
CA TYR A 110 1.67 -24.25 31.85
C TYR A 110 1.08 -24.87 33.13
N ARG A 111 1.42 -26.11 33.46
CA ARG A 111 0.91 -26.79 34.66
C ARG A 111 1.52 -26.21 35.94
N LYS A 112 0.89 -26.50 37.09
CA LYS A 112 1.39 -26.14 38.43
C LYS A 112 2.90 -26.40 38.57
N PRO A 113 3.69 -25.46 39.11
CA PRO A 113 3.32 -24.14 39.66
C PRO A 113 3.46 -22.96 38.67
N ARG A 114 3.38 -23.21 37.35
CA ARG A 114 3.70 -22.22 36.30
C ARG A 114 2.46 -21.52 35.71
N GLU A 115 1.33 -21.53 36.42
CA GLU A 115 0.07 -20.94 35.94
C GLU A 115 0.21 -19.44 35.62
N ILE A 116 0.89 -18.69 36.49
CA ILE A 116 1.16 -17.25 36.28
C ILE A 116 2.04 -17.03 35.05
N ASN A 117 3.03 -17.90 34.82
CA ASN A 117 3.90 -17.81 33.65
C ASN A 117 3.11 -18.04 32.36
N TRP A 118 2.16 -18.97 32.38
CA TRP A 118 1.26 -19.22 31.25
C TRP A 118 0.34 -18.03 30.95
N TRP A 119 -0.35 -17.47 31.96
CA TRP A 119 -1.26 -16.34 31.73
C TRP A 119 -0.52 -15.08 31.30
N THR A 120 0.64 -14.79 31.89
CA THR A 120 1.47 -13.67 31.42
C THR A 120 1.92 -13.89 29.98
N GLY A 121 2.29 -15.12 29.60
CA GLY A 121 2.59 -15.47 28.19
C GLY A 121 1.41 -15.24 27.24
N LEU A 122 0.19 -15.63 27.63
CA LEU A 122 -1.01 -15.38 26.84
C LEU A 122 -1.35 -13.89 26.74
N LEU A 123 -1.22 -13.13 27.83
CA LEU A 123 -1.43 -11.68 27.83
C LEU A 123 -0.42 -10.98 26.92
N MET A 124 0.86 -11.36 26.98
CA MET A 124 1.88 -10.83 26.05
C MET A 124 1.54 -11.18 24.59
N ALA A 125 1.01 -12.37 24.33
CA ALA A 125 0.60 -12.75 22.98
C ALA A 125 -0.50 -11.82 22.43
N PHE A 126 -1.49 -11.43 23.24
CA PHE A 126 -2.47 -10.42 22.84
C PHE A 126 -1.85 -9.04 22.60
N VAL A 127 -0.87 -8.63 23.42
CA VAL A 127 -0.17 -7.36 23.22
C VAL A 127 0.62 -7.38 21.90
N VAL A 128 1.27 -8.50 21.55
CA VAL A 128 1.97 -8.69 20.26
C VAL A 128 0.99 -8.59 19.07
N LEU A 129 -0.19 -9.20 19.16
CA LEU A 129 -1.22 -9.03 18.14
C LEU A 129 -1.76 -7.59 18.09
N GLY A 130 -1.83 -6.89 19.23
CA GLY A 130 -2.17 -5.47 19.30
C GLY A 130 -1.14 -4.56 18.63
N PHE A 131 0.15 -4.88 18.72
CA PHE A 131 1.20 -4.19 17.97
C PHE A 131 0.99 -4.32 16.47
N ALA A 132 0.70 -5.53 16.00
CA ALA A 132 0.46 -5.79 14.59
C ALA A 132 -0.70 -4.94 14.03
N LEU A 133 -1.80 -4.81 14.77
CA LEU A 133 -2.91 -3.94 14.36
C LEU A 133 -2.53 -2.45 14.38
N THR A 134 -1.89 -2.00 15.46
CA THR A 134 -1.68 -0.57 15.67
C THR A 134 -0.55 0.01 14.84
N GLY A 135 0.48 -0.78 14.53
CA GLY A 135 1.64 -0.37 13.73
C GLY A 135 1.33 -0.33 12.24
N TYR A 136 0.47 -1.24 11.78
CA TYR A 136 0.11 -1.35 10.37
C TYR A 136 -0.69 -0.14 9.85
N LEU A 137 -1.37 0.60 10.72
CA LEU A 137 -2.04 1.86 10.38
C LEU A 137 -1.06 3.01 10.11
N LEU A 138 0.11 3.00 10.76
CA LEU A 138 0.99 4.18 10.82
C LEU A 138 1.50 4.65 9.44
N PRO A 139 1.82 3.78 8.47
CA PRO A 139 2.14 4.24 7.11
C PRO A 139 1.05 5.09 6.45
N TRP A 140 -0.21 5.01 6.93
CA TRP A 140 -1.35 5.75 6.41
C TRP A 140 -1.57 5.57 4.90
N ASP A 141 -1.30 4.36 4.42
CA ASP A 141 -1.58 3.91 3.06
C ASP A 141 -2.94 3.23 2.99
N GLN A 142 -3.39 2.91 1.77
CA GLN A 142 -4.67 2.26 1.54
C GLN A 142 -4.83 0.99 2.40
N LYS A 143 -3.83 0.09 2.39
CA LYS A 143 -3.92 -1.17 3.12
C LYS A 143 -4.06 -0.94 4.63
N GLY A 144 -3.26 -0.05 5.23
CA GLY A 144 -3.29 0.27 6.65
C GLY A 144 -4.61 0.90 7.10
N TYR A 145 -5.13 1.85 6.32
CA TYR A 145 -6.37 2.55 6.60
C TYR A 145 -7.57 1.59 6.61
N TRP A 146 -7.76 0.83 5.53
CA TRP A 146 -8.91 -0.07 5.39
C TRP A 146 -8.83 -1.28 6.33
N ALA A 147 -7.63 -1.84 6.54
CA ALA A 147 -7.45 -2.93 7.51
C ALA A 147 -7.82 -2.48 8.94
N THR A 148 -7.47 -1.25 9.30
CA THR A 148 -7.84 -0.68 10.60
C THR A 148 -9.33 -0.53 10.73
N GLN A 149 -10.01 0.01 9.71
CA GLN A 149 -11.47 0.16 9.72
C GLN A 149 -12.18 -1.18 9.95
N VAL A 150 -11.72 -2.26 9.30
CA VAL A 150 -12.27 -3.60 9.50
C VAL A 150 -12.04 -4.07 10.95
N ALA A 151 -10.82 -3.91 11.47
CA ALA A 151 -10.48 -4.37 12.81
C ALA A 151 -11.23 -3.62 13.93
N THR A 152 -11.36 -2.30 13.84
CA THR A 152 -12.15 -1.50 14.79
C THR A 152 -13.65 -1.69 14.58
N GLY A 153 -14.11 -2.01 13.36
CA GLY A 153 -15.47 -2.46 13.10
C GLY A 153 -15.82 -3.73 13.88
N ILE A 154 -14.91 -4.72 13.89
CA ILE A 154 -15.05 -5.94 14.70
C ILE A 154 -15.15 -5.61 16.18
N MET A 155 -14.33 -4.67 16.68
CA MET A 155 -14.41 -4.19 18.07
C MET A 155 -15.81 -3.67 18.43
N GLY A 156 -16.46 -2.96 17.51
CA GLY A 156 -17.83 -2.46 17.66
C GLY A 156 -18.88 -3.56 17.82
N THR A 157 -18.66 -4.76 17.27
CA THR A 157 -19.60 -5.89 17.36
C THR A 157 -19.65 -6.53 18.75
N VAL A 158 -18.65 -6.27 19.60
CA VAL A 158 -18.62 -6.77 20.98
C VAL A 158 -19.68 -6.03 21.81
N PRO A 159 -20.44 -6.70 22.69
CA PRO A 159 -21.34 -6.03 23.62
C PRO A 159 -20.62 -4.94 24.44
N GLY A 160 -21.01 -3.68 24.24
CA GLY A 160 -20.35 -2.52 24.87
C GLY A 160 -19.05 -2.05 24.17
N GLY A 161 -18.74 -2.57 22.99
CA GLY A 161 -17.55 -2.23 22.21
C GLY A 161 -17.68 -0.99 21.32
N GLU A 162 -18.91 -0.56 21.01
CA GLU A 162 -19.16 0.63 20.18
C GLU A 162 -18.50 1.91 20.73
N PRO A 163 -18.54 2.24 22.04
CA PRO A 163 -17.80 3.37 22.59
C PRO A 163 -16.27 3.24 22.41
N LEU A 164 -15.73 2.01 22.46
CA LEU A 164 -14.30 1.77 22.24
C LEU A 164 -13.93 1.94 20.78
N GLN A 165 -14.78 1.50 19.84
CA GLN A 165 -14.61 1.74 18.42
C GLN A 165 -14.62 3.24 18.12
N GLN A 166 -15.61 3.98 18.63
CA GLN A 166 -15.71 5.43 18.45
C GLN A 166 -14.49 6.16 19.06
N LEU A 167 -13.97 5.67 20.19
CA LEU A 167 -12.74 6.18 20.77
C LEU A 167 -11.51 5.83 19.92
N ALA A 168 -11.43 4.65 19.32
CA ALA A 168 -10.33 4.29 18.42
C ALA A 168 -10.35 5.14 17.14
N GLN A 169 -11.53 5.30 16.54
CA GLN A 169 -11.76 6.08 15.32
C GLN A 169 -11.56 7.58 15.56
N GLY A 170 -12.11 8.12 16.65
CA GLY A 170 -11.92 9.51 17.05
C GLY A 170 -12.66 10.57 16.25
N GLY A 171 -13.63 10.18 15.42
CA GLY A 171 -14.50 11.08 14.68
C GLY A 171 -15.57 10.30 13.90
N SER A 172 -16.32 11.00 13.04
CA SER A 172 -17.28 10.36 12.11
C SER A 172 -16.59 9.53 11.02
N GLN A 173 -15.30 9.77 10.78
CA GLN A 173 -14.45 9.04 9.84
C GLN A 173 -13.06 8.83 10.45
N TYR A 174 -12.28 7.93 9.87
CA TYR A 174 -10.88 7.72 10.26
C TYR A 174 -10.06 8.90 9.74
N GLY A 175 -9.22 9.46 10.59
CA GLY A 175 -8.48 10.69 10.27
C GLY A 175 -7.42 11.01 11.30
N ASN A 176 -7.13 12.31 11.47
CA ASN A 176 -5.99 12.75 12.27
C ASN A 176 -6.06 12.32 13.75
N LEU A 177 -7.25 12.26 14.34
CA LEU A 177 -7.41 11.75 15.71
C LEU A 177 -7.19 10.24 15.82
N THR A 178 -7.51 9.48 14.77
CA THR A 178 -7.22 8.04 14.73
C THR A 178 -5.72 7.81 14.77
N ILE A 179 -4.98 8.42 13.84
CA ILE A 179 -3.55 8.14 13.67
C ILE A 179 -2.73 8.56 14.89
N THR A 180 -3.06 9.72 15.48
CA THR A 180 -2.37 10.22 16.69
C THR A 180 -2.58 9.31 17.90
N ARG A 181 -3.80 8.78 18.08
CA ARG A 181 -4.10 7.79 19.15
C ARG A 181 -3.38 6.48 18.93
N PHE A 182 -3.43 5.95 17.70
CA PHE A 182 -2.77 4.70 17.35
C PHE A 182 -1.25 4.80 17.47
N TYR A 183 -0.67 5.93 17.05
CA TYR A 183 0.74 6.22 17.27
C TYR A 183 1.10 6.21 18.76
N ALA A 184 0.33 6.91 19.60
CA ALA A 184 0.58 6.94 21.04
C ALA A 184 0.48 5.54 21.68
N ILE A 185 -0.51 4.75 21.27
CA ILE A 185 -0.69 3.38 21.73
C ILE A 185 0.48 2.50 21.29
N HIS A 186 0.85 2.54 20.01
CA HIS A 186 1.87 1.69 19.42
C HIS A 186 3.27 2.00 19.94
N VAL A 187 3.62 3.28 20.05
CA VAL A 187 4.99 3.72 20.37
C VAL A 187 5.24 3.80 21.87
N PHE A 188 4.21 4.07 22.69
CA PHE A 188 4.38 4.23 24.14
C PHE A 188 3.65 3.17 24.96
N VAL A 189 2.34 3.03 24.77
CA VAL A 189 1.51 2.20 25.67
C VAL A 189 1.84 0.71 25.54
N LEU A 190 1.86 0.17 24.32
CA LEU A 190 2.10 -1.25 24.09
C LEU A 190 3.54 -1.69 24.45
N PRO A 191 4.61 -0.92 24.14
CA PRO A 191 5.96 -1.28 24.56
C PRO A 191 6.15 -1.32 26.06
N LEU A 192 5.58 -0.35 26.78
CA LEU A 192 5.61 -0.33 28.25
C LEU A 192 4.80 -1.49 28.84
N ALA A 193 3.62 -1.78 28.29
CA ALA A 193 2.80 -2.91 28.72
C ALA A 193 3.51 -4.26 28.48
N LEU A 194 4.09 -4.46 27.30
CA LEU A 194 4.84 -5.68 26.97
C LEU A 194 6.09 -5.83 27.83
N GLY A 195 6.85 -4.74 28.05
CA GLY A 195 8.02 -4.74 28.93
C GLY A 195 7.67 -5.07 30.38
N GLY A 196 6.58 -4.52 30.90
CA GLY A 196 6.07 -4.83 32.25
C GLY A 196 5.63 -6.29 32.39
N LEU A 197 4.85 -6.80 31.42
CA LEU A 197 4.45 -8.21 31.40
C LEU A 197 5.64 -9.15 31.25
N LEU A 198 6.62 -8.81 30.41
CA LEU A 198 7.87 -9.56 30.26
C LEU A 198 8.64 -9.62 31.57
N ALA A 199 8.73 -8.52 32.33
CA ALA A 199 9.37 -8.53 33.64
C ALA A 199 8.68 -9.52 34.61
N VAL A 200 7.35 -9.51 34.68
CA VAL A 200 6.59 -10.45 35.51
C VAL A 200 6.79 -11.90 35.02
N HIS A 201 6.78 -12.12 33.71
CA HIS A 201 7.04 -13.42 33.09
C HIS A 201 8.42 -13.96 33.46
N MET A 202 9.47 -13.13 33.36
CA MET A 202 10.83 -13.51 33.72
C MET A 202 10.98 -13.81 35.22
N ILE A 203 10.31 -13.06 36.10
CA ILE A 203 10.30 -13.32 37.54
C ILE A 203 9.63 -14.67 37.86
N ALA A 204 8.47 -14.94 37.25
CA ALA A 204 7.75 -16.20 37.43
C ALA A 204 8.54 -17.40 36.89
N PHE A 205 9.18 -17.23 35.73
CA PHE A 205 10.07 -18.21 35.14
C PHE A 205 11.25 -18.54 36.06
N ARG A 206 12.00 -17.53 36.53
CA ARG A 206 13.16 -17.73 37.44
C ARG A 206 12.78 -18.40 38.76
N LYS A 207 11.58 -18.13 39.27
CA LYS A 207 11.11 -18.77 40.52
C LYS A 207 10.87 -20.27 40.37
N HIS A 208 10.47 -20.73 39.19
CA HIS A 208 10.02 -22.11 38.97
C HIS A 208 10.91 -22.91 38.02
N GLY A 209 11.90 -22.28 37.41
CA GLY A 209 12.87 -22.88 36.50
C GLY A 209 12.26 -23.49 35.25
N VAL A 210 13.16 -23.93 34.37
CA VAL A 210 12.81 -24.57 33.10
C VAL A 210 12.13 -25.93 33.32
N THR A 211 11.14 -26.26 32.50
CA THR A 211 10.53 -27.60 32.54
C THR A 211 11.49 -28.65 31.97
N PRO A 212 11.84 -29.71 32.72
CA PRO A 212 12.77 -30.74 32.26
C PRO A 212 12.22 -31.54 31.06
N PRO A 213 13.10 -32.07 30.18
CA PRO A 213 12.70 -32.89 29.05
C PRO A 213 11.99 -34.17 29.50
N ALA A 214 11.00 -34.58 28.72
CA ALA A 214 10.17 -35.73 29.04
C ALA A 214 10.84 -37.10 28.83
N HIS A 215 11.86 -37.16 27.98
CA HIS A 215 12.50 -38.41 27.56
C HIS A 215 13.66 -38.84 28.46
N LEU A 216 14.17 -37.95 29.33
CA LEU A 216 15.28 -38.25 30.24
C LEU A 216 14.76 -38.78 31.59
N SER A 217 15.44 -39.77 32.15
CA SER A 217 15.20 -40.20 33.54
C SER A 217 15.65 -39.13 34.54
N ASP A 218 15.17 -39.21 35.80
CA ASP A 218 15.59 -38.24 36.83
C ASP A 218 17.11 -38.31 37.11
N GLU A 219 17.71 -39.50 36.99
CA GLU A 219 19.15 -39.70 37.09
C GLU A 219 19.90 -39.03 35.92
N GLU A 220 19.38 -39.14 34.70
CA GLU A 220 19.96 -38.47 33.54
C GLU A 220 19.83 -36.95 33.62
N LEU A 221 18.71 -36.44 34.18
CA LEU A 221 18.52 -35.02 34.42
C LEU A 221 19.56 -34.47 35.39
N ALA A 222 19.78 -35.16 36.51
CA ALA A 222 20.79 -34.76 37.49
C ALA A 222 22.20 -34.79 36.88
N ARG A 223 22.54 -35.84 36.13
CA ARG A 223 23.84 -35.99 35.48
C ARG A 223 24.12 -34.94 34.41
N LYS A 224 23.08 -34.53 33.67
CA LYS A 224 23.18 -33.55 32.57
C LYS A 224 22.80 -32.12 32.98
N ASN A 225 22.53 -31.88 34.26
CA ASN A 225 22.24 -30.53 34.74
C ASN A 225 23.49 -29.66 34.59
N GLN A 226 23.31 -28.45 34.06
CA GLN A 226 24.39 -27.48 33.91
C GLN A 226 23.81 -26.07 34.00
N PRO A 227 24.63 -25.07 34.38
CA PRO A 227 24.22 -23.68 34.34
C PRO A 227 23.90 -23.20 32.92
N PHE A 228 23.08 -22.16 32.81
CA PHE A 228 22.73 -21.50 31.57
C PHE A 228 23.97 -21.02 30.79
N TRP A 229 24.91 -20.38 31.49
CA TRP A 229 26.22 -20.06 30.95
C TRP A 229 27.21 -21.22 31.06
N PRO A 230 28.02 -21.52 30.02
CA PRO A 230 28.09 -20.84 28.72
C PRO A 230 27.22 -21.49 27.64
N ASN A 231 26.82 -22.74 27.85
CA ASN A 231 26.35 -23.61 26.77
C ASN A 231 24.97 -23.21 26.22
N GLN A 232 23.99 -22.91 27.08
CA GLN A 232 22.67 -22.51 26.60
C GLN A 232 22.72 -21.10 26.00
N LEU A 233 23.43 -20.17 26.63
CA LEU A 233 23.58 -18.82 26.08
C LEU A 233 24.22 -18.84 24.69
N PHE A 234 25.23 -19.68 24.46
CA PHE A 234 25.84 -19.82 23.13
C PHE A 234 24.82 -20.24 22.07
N ILE A 235 23.99 -21.25 22.36
CA ILE A 235 22.95 -21.71 21.43
C ILE A 235 21.90 -20.62 21.20
N ASP A 236 21.52 -19.88 22.25
CA ASP A 236 20.58 -18.77 22.15
C ASP A 236 21.13 -17.66 21.25
N VAL A 237 22.40 -17.26 21.42
CA VAL A 237 23.07 -16.26 20.56
C VAL A 237 23.14 -16.74 19.12
N VAL A 238 23.48 -18.02 18.89
CA VAL A 238 23.46 -18.59 17.53
C VAL A 238 22.06 -18.53 16.92
N ALA A 239 21.02 -18.85 17.67
CA ALA A 239 19.64 -18.76 17.20
C ALA A 239 19.22 -17.31 16.88
N MET A 240 19.62 -16.33 17.71
CA MET A 240 19.40 -14.90 17.44
C MET A 240 20.15 -14.45 16.18
N MET A 241 21.39 -14.89 15.98
CA MET A 241 22.18 -14.59 14.79
C MET A 241 21.54 -15.17 13.53
N VAL A 242 21.06 -16.41 13.57
CA VAL A 242 20.32 -17.02 12.46
C VAL A 242 19.05 -16.20 12.17
N MET A 243 18.29 -15.81 13.20
CA MET A 243 17.13 -14.95 13.02
C MET A 243 17.49 -13.61 12.38
N ALA A 244 18.56 -12.96 12.84
CA ALA A 244 19.04 -11.71 12.25
C ALA A 244 19.41 -11.87 10.77
N VAL A 245 20.12 -12.96 10.40
CA VAL A 245 20.45 -13.26 9.00
C VAL A 245 19.19 -13.48 8.16
N VAL A 246 18.19 -14.18 8.68
CA VAL A 246 16.90 -14.36 8.01
C VAL A 246 16.20 -13.02 7.78
N LEU A 247 16.13 -12.16 8.80
CA LEU A 247 15.52 -10.83 8.68
C LEU A 247 16.23 -9.95 7.66
N VAL A 248 17.57 -9.93 7.67
CA VAL A 248 18.37 -9.20 6.68
C VAL A 248 18.13 -9.76 5.28
N GLY A 249 18.17 -11.09 5.12
CA GLY A 249 17.92 -11.75 3.84
C GLY A 249 16.54 -11.44 3.27
N LEU A 250 15.49 -11.53 4.09
CA LEU A 250 14.12 -11.18 3.69
C LEU A 250 13.99 -9.70 3.32
N THR A 251 14.58 -8.82 4.12
CA THR A 251 14.53 -7.37 3.87
C THR A 251 15.22 -7.02 2.55
N VAL A 252 16.38 -7.60 2.27
CA VAL A 252 17.10 -7.39 0.99
C VAL A 252 16.32 -7.98 -0.18
N TYR A 253 15.77 -9.19 -0.03
CA TYR A 253 15.01 -9.86 -1.08
C TYR A 253 13.74 -9.10 -1.49
N THR A 254 13.03 -8.54 -0.51
CA THR A 254 11.79 -7.76 -0.72
C THR A 254 12.03 -6.29 -0.99
N HIS A 255 13.29 -5.82 -0.91
CA HIS A 255 13.66 -4.41 -0.96
C HIS A 255 12.89 -3.54 0.06
N GLY A 256 12.78 -4.05 1.30
CA GLY A 256 12.17 -3.31 2.42
C GLY A 256 10.75 -3.78 2.76
N ALA A 257 9.90 -2.83 3.13
CA ALA A 257 8.48 -3.06 3.37
C ALA A 257 7.66 -2.36 2.29
N GLU A 258 6.58 -3.00 1.86
CA GLU A 258 5.64 -2.41 0.92
C GLU A 258 5.06 -1.07 1.45
N LEU A 259 4.70 -0.18 0.54
CA LEU A 259 3.98 1.06 0.84
C LEU A 259 3.00 1.28 -0.29
N TYR A 260 1.70 1.11 -0.01
CA TYR A 260 0.66 1.36 -1.01
C TYR A 260 0.47 2.86 -1.24
N ALA A 261 -0.36 3.21 -2.21
CA ALA A 261 -0.79 4.60 -2.43
C ALA A 261 -1.35 5.23 -1.12
N PRO A 262 -1.32 6.56 -0.99
CA PRO A 262 -1.88 7.25 0.17
C PRO A 262 -3.33 6.83 0.42
N ALA A 263 -3.71 6.72 1.69
CA ALA A 263 -5.09 6.37 2.05
C ALA A 263 -6.09 7.40 1.50
N ASP A 264 -7.00 6.95 0.64
CA ASP A 264 -8.11 7.74 0.12
C ASP A 264 -9.43 7.06 0.51
N PRO A 265 -10.23 7.67 1.41
CA PRO A 265 -11.54 7.16 1.80
C PRO A 265 -12.54 7.01 0.64
N ALA A 266 -12.33 7.68 -0.50
CA ALA A 266 -13.17 7.56 -1.69
C ALA A 266 -12.76 6.41 -2.62
N SER A 267 -11.63 5.75 -2.34
CA SER A 267 -11.15 4.65 -3.17
C SER A 267 -11.90 3.34 -2.95
N ASN A 268 -11.93 2.48 -3.97
CA ASN A 268 -12.49 1.13 -3.91
C ASN A 268 -11.41 0.07 -3.61
N PHE A 269 -10.46 0.37 -2.71
CA PHE A 269 -9.35 -0.53 -2.41
C PHE A 269 -9.84 -1.88 -1.86
N VAL A 270 -9.40 -2.98 -2.46
CA VAL A 270 -9.82 -4.33 -2.06
C VAL A 270 -8.99 -4.82 -0.88
N ALA A 271 -9.32 -4.34 0.32
CA ALA A 271 -8.54 -4.59 1.52
C ALA A 271 -8.47 -6.07 1.93
N ARG A 272 -7.27 -6.50 2.33
CA ARG A 272 -7.02 -7.74 3.07
C ARG A 272 -6.17 -7.43 4.30
N PRO A 273 -6.45 -8.07 5.45
CA PRO A 273 -5.57 -7.93 6.59
C PRO A 273 -4.28 -8.72 6.37
N GLU A 274 -3.32 -8.50 7.25
CA GLU A 274 -2.06 -9.24 7.28
C GLU A 274 -2.24 -10.75 7.44
N TRP A 275 -1.23 -11.51 7.01
CA TRP A 275 -1.29 -12.98 6.92
C TRP A 275 -1.68 -13.64 8.24
N TYR A 276 -1.24 -13.08 9.37
CA TYR A 276 -1.56 -13.57 10.71
C TYR A 276 -2.99 -13.26 11.18
N PHE A 277 -3.78 -12.53 10.40
CA PHE A 277 -5.20 -12.26 10.62
C PHE A 277 -6.11 -12.79 9.51
N LEU A 278 -5.57 -13.33 8.41
CA LEU A 278 -6.35 -13.87 7.29
C LEU A 278 -7.37 -14.93 7.73
N PHE A 279 -7.03 -15.78 8.71
CA PHE A 279 -7.98 -16.77 9.21
C PHE A 279 -9.23 -16.15 9.86
N LEU A 280 -9.09 -15.00 10.54
CA LEU A 280 -10.23 -14.29 11.12
C LEU A 280 -11.08 -13.64 10.04
N PHE A 281 -10.43 -13.05 9.03
CA PHE A 281 -11.11 -12.52 7.86
C PHE A 281 -11.92 -13.59 7.12
N GLN A 282 -11.32 -14.76 6.87
CA GLN A 282 -12.03 -15.87 6.24
C GLN A 282 -13.17 -16.38 7.11
N LEU A 283 -12.97 -16.45 8.42
CA LEU A 283 -14.01 -16.88 9.35
C LEU A 283 -15.24 -15.95 9.28
N LEU A 284 -15.03 -14.64 9.16
CA LEU A 284 -16.12 -13.66 9.11
C LEU A 284 -17.01 -13.81 7.88
N LYS A 285 -16.49 -14.29 6.75
CA LYS A 285 -17.28 -14.55 5.54
C LYS A 285 -18.40 -15.59 5.75
N TYR A 286 -18.27 -16.46 6.76
CA TYR A 286 -19.29 -17.48 7.05
C TYR A 286 -20.38 -16.99 8.01
N PHE A 287 -20.22 -15.81 8.61
CA PHE A 287 -21.13 -15.30 9.65
C PHE A 287 -21.49 -13.84 9.36
N GLU A 288 -22.60 -13.62 8.68
CA GLU A 288 -23.06 -12.29 8.29
C GLU A 288 -24.13 -11.71 9.25
N GLY A 289 -24.25 -10.38 9.24
CA GLY A 289 -25.28 -9.66 9.99
C GLY A 289 -25.21 -9.93 11.50
N PRO A 290 -26.35 -10.20 12.18
CA PRO A 290 -26.38 -10.48 13.63
C PRO A 290 -25.58 -11.72 14.04
N LEU A 291 -25.28 -12.64 13.12
CA LEU A 291 -24.51 -13.86 13.41
C LEU A 291 -23.00 -13.61 13.47
N SER A 292 -22.52 -12.44 13.00
CA SER A 292 -21.10 -12.06 13.05
C SER A 292 -20.48 -12.18 14.45
N ILE A 293 -21.28 -11.98 15.51
CA ILE A 293 -20.86 -12.16 16.90
C ILE A 293 -20.30 -13.57 17.19
N ILE A 294 -20.72 -14.58 16.42
CA ILE A 294 -20.21 -15.94 16.55
C ILE A 294 -18.73 -15.97 16.15
N ALA A 295 -18.39 -15.36 15.02
CA ALA A 295 -17.03 -15.29 14.51
C ALA A 295 -16.15 -14.31 15.29
N THR A 296 -16.70 -13.17 15.73
CA THR A 296 -15.92 -12.11 16.38
C THR A 296 -15.74 -12.30 17.89
N VAL A 297 -16.73 -12.88 18.58
CA VAL A 297 -16.75 -12.97 20.05
C VAL A 297 -16.78 -14.41 20.54
N ILE A 298 -17.73 -15.21 20.08
CA ILE A 298 -18.00 -16.53 20.70
C ILE A 298 -16.86 -17.51 20.41
N ILE A 299 -16.46 -17.67 19.15
CA ILE A 299 -15.39 -18.61 18.78
C ILE A 299 -14.03 -18.16 19.37
N PRO A 300 -13.55 -16.92 19.14
CA PRO A 300 -12.31 -16.45 19.76
C PRO A 300 -12.39 -16.50 21.29
N GLY A 301 -13.48 -16.04 21.89
CA GLY A 301 -13.68 -16.05 23.35
C GLY A 301 -13.63 -17.45 23.95
N ALA A 302 -14.20 -18.46 23.27
CA ALA A 302 -14.12 -19.86 23.69
C ALA A 302 -12.68 -20.40 23.59
N VAL A 303 -11.95 -20.06 22.53
CA VAL A 303 -10.53 -20.43 22.37
C VAL A 303 -9.69 -19.82 23.49
N VAL A 304 -9.82 -18.51 23.73
CA VAL A 304 -9.08 -17.81 24.79
C VAL A 304 -9.41 -18.37 26.16
N THR A 305 -10.69 -18.58 26.46
CA THR A 305 -11.12 -19.16 27.74
C THR A 305 -10.55 -20.57 27.92
N GLY A 306 -10.58 -21.40 26.88
CA GLY A 306 -10.00 -22.74 26.90
C GLY A 306 -8.49 -22.73 27.16
N LEU A 307 -7.75 -21.82 26.52
CA LEU A 307 -6.31 -21.64 26.74
C LEU A 307 -6.03 -21.15 28.18
N MET A 308 -6.78 -20.17 28.67
CA MET A 308 -6.62 -19.66 30.05
C MET A 308 -6.92 -20.73 31.10
N ALA A 309 -7.90 -21.60 30.85
CA ALA A 309 -8.30 -22.69 31.74
C ALA A 309 -7.39 -23.92 31.66
N LEU A 310 -6.46 -23.99 30.69
CA LEU A 310 -5.63 -25.16 30.43
C LEU A 310 -4.87 -25.69 31.67
N PRO A 311 -4.24 -24.83 32.51
CA PRO A 311 -3.57 -25.29 33.73
C PRO A 311 -4.49 -26.00 34.72
N PHE A 312 -5.78 -25.65 34.73
CA PHE A 312 -6.76 -26.22 35.64
C PHE A 312 -7.40 -27.49 35.09
N VAL A 313 -7.48 -27.63 33.77
CA VAL A 313 -8.05 -28.81 33.11
C VAL A 313 -7.02 -29.94 33.01
N ASP A 314 -5.77 -29.62 32.65
CA ASP A 314 -4.71 -30.62 32.51
C ASP A 314 -3.75 -30.64 33.73
N ARG A 315 -4.20 -31.25 34.82
CA ARG A 315 -3.46 -31.29 36.10
C ARG A 315 -2.46 -32.43 36.26
N LYS A 316 -2.48 -33.45 35.40
CA LYS A 316 -1.71 -34.68 35.63
C LYS A 316 -0.21 -34.39 35.61
N GLY A 317 0.59 -34.86 36.57
CA GLY A 317 2.00 -34.46 36.72
C GLY A 317 3.04 -35.10 35.78
N SER A 318 2.64 -35.94 34.82
CA SER A 318 3.62 -36.65 33.98
C SER A 318 4.30 -35.72 32.97
N ARG A 319 5.63 -35.86 32.83
CA ARG A 319 6.44 -35.13 31.82
C ARG A 319 6.15 -35.58 30.39
N ARG A 320 5.62 -36.79 30.17
CA ARG A 320 5.39 -37.38 28.83
C ARG A 320 4.29 -36.65 28.05
N PRO A 321 4.48 -36.31 26.75
CA PRO A 321 3.46 -35.66 25.93
C PRO A 321 2.14 -36.43 25.84
N ARG A 322 2.18 -37.77 25.87
CA ARG A 322 0.95 -38.61 25.88
C ARG A 322 0.02 -38.30 27.06
N ALA A 323 0.55 -37.85 28.19
CA ALA A 323 -0.25 -37.51 29.36
C ALA A 323 -1.08 -36.22 29.19
N ARG A 324 -0.80 -35.43 28.14
CA ARG A 324 -1.48 -34.17 27.79
C ARG A 324 -2.09 -34.20 26.39
N ILE A 325 -2.34 -35.39 25.84
CA ILE A 325 -2.83 -35.52 24.45
C ILE A 325 -4.12 -34.75 24.19
N LYS A 326 -5.01 -34.61 25.20
CA LYS A 326 -6.23 -33.81 25.09
C LYS A 326 -5.93 -32.31 24.91
N ALA A 327 -4.99 -31.78 25.69
CA ALA A 327 -4.54 -30.39 25.57
C ALA A 327 -3.84 -30.15 24.22
N LEU A 328 -2.98 -31.08 23.79
CA LEU A 328 -2.30 -31.00 22.50
C LEU A 328 -3.27 -31.13 21.32
N ALA A 329 -4.30 -31.99 21.44
CA ALA A 329 -5.34 -32.11 20.42
C ALA A 329 -6.20 -30.84 20.33
N PHE A 330 -6.53 -30.22 21.47
CA PHE A 330 -7.25 -28.94 21.51
C PHE A 330 -6.46 -27.82 20.82
N ILE A 331 -5.17 -27.65 21.18
CA ILE A 331 -4.30 -26.65 20.54
C ILE A 331 -4.05 -27.01 19.07
N GLY A 332 -3.85 -28.29 18.77
CA GLY A 332 -3.68 -28.78 17.39
C GLY A 332 -4.89 -28.49 16.52
N LEU A 333 -6.12 -28.61 17.05
CA LEU A 333 -7.35 -28.25 16.35
C LEU A 333 -7.42 -26.75 16.08
N ILE A 334 -7.03 -25.91 17.04
CA ILE A 334 -6.95 -24.45 16.85
C ILE A 334 -5.96 -24.13 15.72
N MET A 335 -4.75 -24.69 15.77
CA MET A 335 -3.73 -24.47 14.75
C MET A 335 -4.16 -24.97 13.37
N ALA A 336 -4.81 -26.14 13.30
CA ALA A 336 -5.35 -26.68 12.06
C ALA A 336 -6.46 -25.78 11.51
N GLY A 337 -7.34 -25.23 12.36
CA GLY A 337 -8.36 -24.27 11.96
C GLY A 337 -7.76 -22.97 11.41
N ILE A 338 -6.78 -22.39 12.10
CA ILE A 338 -6.05 -21.19 11.64
C ILE A 338 -5.41 -21.47 10.28
N ALA A 339 -4.68 -22.57 10.14
CA ALA A 339 -4.00 -22.94 8.90
C ALA A 339 -4.98 -23.19 7.74
N ALA A 340 -6.07 -23.93 8.00
CA ALA A 340 -7.08 -24.24 6.99
C ALA A 340 -7.79 -22.96 6.51
N LEU A 341 -8.24 -22.10 7.43
CA LEU A 341 -8.91 -20.85 7.08
C LEU A 341 -7.97 -19.87 6.36
N THR A 342 -6.70 -19.79 6.78
CA THR A 342 -5.69 -18.98 6.07
C THR A 342 -5.46 -19.51 4.65
N ALA A 343 -5.31 -20.82 4.50
CA ALA A 343 -5.13 -21.44 3.18
C ALA A 343 -6.36 -21.24 2.28
N LEU A 344 -7.57 -21.36 2.83
CA LEU A 344 -8.81 -21.09 2.11
C LEU A 344 -8.90 -19.63 1.64
N ALA A 345 -8.54 -18.66 2.49
CA ALA A 345 -8.46 -17.25 2.09
C ALA A 345 -7.50 -17.06 0.90
N ILE A 346 -6.29 -17.62 0.98
CA ILE A 346 -5.28 -17.50 -0.08
C ILE A 346 -5.79 -18.14 -1.39
N VAL A 347 -6.40 -19.33 -1.33
CA VAL A 347 -6.93 -20.03 -2.51
C VAL A 347 -8.10 -19.26 -3.14
N GLU A 348 -9.01 -18.74 -2.32
CA GLU A 348 -10.16 -17.95 -2.79
C GLU A 348 -9.70 -16.65 -3.45
N ASP A 349 -8.75 -15.94 -2.81
CA ASP A 349 -8.18 -14.71 -3.34
C ASP A 349 -7.40 -14.96 -4.64
N ALA A 350 -6.66 -16.07 -4.74
CA ALA A 350 -5.97 -16.46 -5.98
C ALA A 350 -6.94 -16.74 -7.14
N GLY A 351 -8.15 -17.22 -6.86
CA GLY A 351 -9.19 -17.47 -7.87
C GLY A 351 -10.08 -16.27 -8.19
N ASN A 352 -9.97 -15.16 -7.46
CA ASN A 352 -10.87 -14.00 -7.58
C ASN A 352 -10.30 -12.95 -8.53
N GLU A 353 -10.83 -12.89 -9.76
CA GLU A 353 -10.36 -11.97 -10.80
C GLU A 353 -10.45 -10.49 -10.39
N ALA A 354 -11.52 -10.08 -9.69
CA ALA A 354 -11.68 -8.71 -9.23
C ALA A 354 -10.62 -8.33 -8.19
N TYR A 355 -10.29 -9.26 -7.28
CA TYR A 355 -9.22 -9.06 -6.32
C TYR A 355 -7.84 -8.98 -6.99
N GLN A 356 -7.54 -9.89 -7.93
CA GLN A 356 -6.28 -9.88 -8.66
C GLN A 356 -6.10 -8.59 -9.47
N LYS A 357 -7.14 -8.15 -10.18
CA LYS A 357 -7.13 -6.84 -10.87
C LYS A 357 -6.92 -5.68 -9.90
N GLY A 358 -7.62 -5.71 -8.76
CA GLY A 358 -7.46 -4.70 -7.71
C GLY A 358 -6.04 -4.63 -7.13
N LEU A 359 -5.35 -5.77 -6.99
CA LEU A 359 -3.96 -5.81 -6.56
C LEU A 359 -3.02 -5.15 -7.58
N VAL A 360 -3.17 -5.46 -8.86
CA VAL A 360 -2.35 -4.84 -9.92
C VAL A 360 -2.55 -3.33 -9.94
N THR A 361 -3.81 -2.86 -9.91
CA THR A 361 -4.12 -1.42 -9.84
C THR A 361 -3.53 -0.78 -8.58
N ALA A 362 -3.59 -1.46 -7.44
CA ALA A 362 -3.03 -0.94 -6.19
C ALA A 362 -1.49 -0.84 -6.24
N GLU A 363 -0.82 -1.80 -6.87
CA GLU A 363 0.64 -1.78 -7.09
C GLU A 363 1.04 -0.65 -8.05
N GLU A 364 0.35 -0.50 -9.18
CA GLU A 364 0.56 0.58 -10.15
C GLU A 364 0.36 1.96 -9.50
N GLN A 365 -0.72 2.13 -8.72
CA GLN A 365 -0.98 3.37 -7.99
C GLN A 365 0.08 3.65 -6.92
N ALA A 366 0.57 2.62 -6.24
CA ALA A 366 1.63 2.76 -5.24
C ALA A 366 2.95 3.20 -5.87
N GLU A 367 3.34 2.59 -6.98
CA GLU A 367 4.56 2.93 -7.70
C GLU A 367 4.49 4.35 -8.29
N LYS A 368 3.35 4.70 -8.90
CA LYS A 368 3.07 6.05 -9.40
C LYS A 368 3.14 7.09 -8.27
N ALA A 369 2.45 6.86 -7.16
CA ALA A 369 2.46 7.77 -6.02
C ALA A 369 3.86 7.99 -5.46
N ARG A 370 4.65 6.92 -5.29
CA ARG A 370 6.04 7.02 -4.79
C ARG A 370 6.96 7.76 -5.76
N LYS A 371 6.81 7.54 -7.07
CA LYS A 371 7.57 8.28 -8.09
C LYS A 371 7.26 9.77 -8.03
N LEU A 372 5.98 10.13 -7.97
CA LEU A 372 5.53 11.52 -7.86
C LEU A 372 5.96 12.17 -6.53
N ALA A 373 6.06 11.38 -5.44
CA ALA A 373 6.55 11.86 -4.15
C ALA A 373 8.02 12.29 -4.17
N LEU A 374 8.83 11.78 -5.11
CA LEU A 374 10.22 12.21 -5.29
C LEU A 374 10.33 13.65 -5.79
N GLU A 375 9.29 14.17 -6.44
CA GLU A 375 9.18 15.57 -6.85
C GLU A 375 8.75 16.49 -5.69
N GLY A 376 8.38 15.88 -4.55
CA GLY A 376 7.90 16.55 -3.34
C GLY A 376 6.43 16.23 -3.06
N VAL A 377 6.03 16.15 -1.79
CA VAL A 377 4.62 15.95 -1.44
C VAL A 377 3.98 17.31 -1.12
N PRO A 378 2.84 17.67 -1.76
CA PRO A 378 2.18 18.95 -1.48
C PRO A 378 1.71 19.08 -0.02
N PRO A 379 1.57 20.31 0.51
CA PRO A 379 1.11 20.54 1.90
C PRO A 379 -0.30 20.00 2.20
N ALA A 380 -1.11 19.75 1.17
CA ALA A 380 -2.43 19.14 1.31
C ALA A 380 -2.35 17.65 1.75
N GLY A 381 -1.19 17.02 1.63
CA GLY A 381 -0.88 15.71 2.21
C GLY A 381 -0.64 14.62 1.17
N GLY A 382 -0.59 13.37 1.63
CA GLY A 382 -0.24 12.21 0.80
C GLY A 382 -1.07 12.09 -0.49
N VAL A 383 -2.40 12.21 -0.43
CA VAL A 383 -3.28 12.06 -1.62
C VAL A 383 -2.99 13.12 -2.68
N ALA A 384 -2.58 14.33 -2.26
CA ALA A 384 -2.23 15.41 -3.18
C ALA A 384 -0.96 15.14 -3.99
N VAL A 385 -0.20 14.07 -3.70
CA VAL A 385 0.95 13.68 -4.52
C VAL A 385 0.58 13.43 -5.98
N PHE A 386 -0.66 13.03 -6.26
CA PHE A 386 -1.15 12.87 -7.62
C PHE A 386 -1.33 14.20 -8.37
N GLU A 387 -1.35 15.34 -7.67
CA GLU A 387 -1.34 16.67 -8.30
C GLU A 387 -0.02 16.98 -9.03
N ASN A 388 1.07 16.28 -8.66
CA ASN A 388 2.33 16.37 -9.39
C ASN A 388 2.28 15.66 -10.75
N ASP A 389 1.30 14.78 -10.99
CA ASP A 389 1.17 14.09 -12.27
C ASP A 389 0.78 15.10 -13.37
N PRO A 390 1.60 15.26 -14.42
CA PRO A 390 1.27 16.15 -15.52
C PRO A 390 -0.08 15.84 -16.17
N GLU A 391 -0.46 14.56 -16.25
CA GLU A 391 -1.76 14.17 -16.83
C GLU A 391 -2.93 14.58 -15.93
N PHE A 392 -2.80 14.37 -14.61
CA PHE A 392 -3.78 14.82 -13.64
C PHE A 392 -3.96 16.33 -13.70
N LYS A 393 -2.85 17.08 -13.67
CA LYS A 393 -2.85 18.54 -13.79
C LYS A 393 -3.49 18.99 -15.10
N ALA A 394 -3.19 18.31 -16.21
CA ALA A 394 -3.79 18.62 -17.51
C ALA A 394 -5.31 18.39 -17.52
N ARG A 395 -5.78 17.26 -16.97
CA ARG A 395 -7.21 16.94 -16.86
C ARG A 395 -7.94 17.89 -15.92
N GLN A 396 -7.30 18.32 -14.84
CA GLN A 396 -7.86 19.32 -13.93
C GLN A 396 -7.98 20.68 -14.62
N LEU A 397 -6.91 21.16 -15.28
CA LEU A 397 -6.96 22.38 -16.09
C LEU A 397 -8.04 22.29 -17.18
N PHE A 398 -8.18 21.12 -17.83
CA PHE A 398 -9.22 20.91 -18.82
C PHE A 398 -10.61 21.01 -18.17
N THR A 399 -10.82 20.38 -17.02
CA THR A 399 -12.09 20.42 -16.30
C THR A 399 -12.46 21.84 -15.89
N ASP A 400 -11.49 22.60 -15.38
CA ASP A 400 -11.71 23.95 -14.85
C ASP A 400 -11.92 25.00 -15.95
N HIS A 401 -11.33 24.81 -17.14
CA HIS A 401 -11.26 25.84 -18.17
C HIS A 401 -11.88 25.47 -19.52
N CYS A 402 -11.95 24.18 -19.87
CA CYS A 402 -12.31 23.71 -21.21
C CYS A 402 -13.54 22.81 -21.25
N ALA A 403 -13.81 22.03 -20.20
CA ALA A 403 -14.87 21.02 -20.16
C ALA A 403 -16.29 21.59 -20.25
N GLY A 404 -16.46 22.91 -20.06
CA GLY A 404 -17.75 23.57 -20.30
C GLY A 404 -18.18 23.56 -21.77
N CYS A 405 -17.21 23.48 -22.70
CA CYS A 405 -17.48 23.50 -24.14
C CYS A 405 -17.00 22.24 -24.87
N HIS A 406 -15.87 21.68 -24.46
CA HIS A 406 -15.24 20.51 -25.08
C HIS A 406 -15.61 19.22 -24.34
N THR A 407 -15.60 18.11 -25.08
CA THR A 407 -15.70 16.76 -24.54
C THR A 407 -14.32 16.10 -24.50
N LEU A 408 -14.02 15.40 -23.41
CA LEU A 408 -12.84 14.54 -23.24
C LEU A 408 -13.22 13.28 -22.46
N ASP A 409 -12.82 12.12 -22.99
CA ASP A 409 -13.18 10.79 -22.51
C ASP A 409 -14.71 10.63 -22.31
N GLY A 410 -15.51 11.22 -23.21
CA GLY A 410 -16.98 11.20 -23.13
C GLY A 410 -17.60 12.12 -22.07
N HIS A 411 -16.82 12.99 -21.43
CA HIS A 411 -17.28 13.95 -20.42
C HIS A 411 -17.05 15.40 -20.86
N GLY A 412 -18.03 16.28 -20.63
CA GLY A 412 -17.92 17.71 -20.90
C GLY A 412 -19.10 18.27 -21.70
N GLY A 413 -18.87 19.39 -22.38
CA GLY A 413 -19.84 20.05 -23.24
C GLY A 413 -19.78 19.57 -24.70
N ASP A 414 -20.85 19.81 -25.45
CA ASP A 414 -20.98 19.48 -26.88
C ASP A 414 -20.99 20.73 -27.78
N ASN A 415 -20.47 21.85 -27.30
CA ASN A 415 -20.46 23.14 -28.00
C ASN A 415 -19.16 23.41 -28.77
N ALA A 416 -18.18 22.51 -28.69
CA ALA A 416 -16.87 22.62 -29.32
C ALA A 416 -16.34 21.20 -29.67
N PRO A 417 -15.22 21.07 -30.41
CA PRO A 417 -14.73 19.74 -30.82
C PRO A 417 -14.52 18.79 -29.65
N SER A 418 -14.90 17.52 -29.83
CA SER A 418 -14.45 16.43 -28.97
C SER A 418 -12.94 16.20 -29.14
N PHE A 419 -12.25 15.95 -28.03
CA PHE A 419 -10.83 15.64 -27.99
C PHE A 419 -10.50 14.16 -27.88
N ASP A 420 -11.50 13.28 -27.94
CA ASP A 420 -11.32 11.82 -27.82
C ASP A 420 -10.44 11.25 -28.95
N ASP A 421 -10.63 11.73 -30.17
CA ASP A 421 -9.95 11.32 -31.40
C ASP A 421 -9.35 12.53 -32.17
N TYR A 422 -9.21 13.69 -31.51
CA TYR A 422 -8.92 14.95 -32.20
C TYR A 422 -7.60 14.93 -32.96
N GLY A 423 -7.69 15.15 -34.28
CA GLY A 423 -6.54 15.35 -35.13
C GLY A 423 -5.91 14.09 -35.70
N ASP A 424 -6.43 12.90 -35.37
CA ASP A 424 -6.05 11.67 -36.06
C ASP A 424 -6.60 11.62 -37.50
N ARG A 425 -6.18 10.60 -38.27
CA ARG A 425 -6.56 10.44 -39.69
C ARG A 425 -8.05 10.14 -39.86
N ASP A 426 -8.65 9.36 -38.97
CA ASP A 426 -10.07 8.99 -39.06
C ASP A 426 -10.96 10.18 -38.66
N TRP A 427 -10.53 10.98 -37.69
CA TRP A 427 -11.13 12.23 -37.30
C TRP A 427 -11.12 13.23 -38.45
N LEU A 428 -9.97 13.42 -39.10
CA LEU A 428 -9.84 14.28 -40.28
C LEU A 428 -10.70 13.81 -41.45
N PHE A 429 -10.69 12.50 -41.73
CA PHE A 429 -11.54 11.91 -42.77
C PHE A 429 -13.02 12.18 -42.50
N ALA A 430 -13.48 11.92 -41.28
CA ALA A 430 -14.86 12.15 -40.88
C ALA A 430 -15.23 13.65 -40.89
N LEU A 431 -14.30 14.53 -40.51
CA LEU A 431 -14.48 15.98 -40.56
C LEU A 431 -14.75 16.43 -41.99
N LEU A 432 -13.91 16.01 -42.95
CA LEU A 432 -14.07 16.40 -44.34
C LEU A 432 -15.33 15.80 -44.98
N ARG A 433 -15.73 14.60 -44.53
CA ARG A 433 -16.93 13.92 -45.04
C ARG A 433 -18.22 14.53 -44.53
N ASN A 434 -18.26 14.95 -43.26
CA ASN A 434 -19.42 15.58 -42.65
C ASN A 434 -19.00 16.65 -41.61
N PRO A 435 -18.59 17.85 -42.05
CA PRO A 435 -18.13 18.89 -41.14
C PRO A 435 -19.25 19.47 -40.26
N ARG A 436 -20.51 19.20 -40.59
CA ARG A 436 -21.70 19.63 -39.83
C ARG A 436 -22.02 18.73 -38.64
N ASP A 437 -21.28 17.64 -38.45
CA ASP A 437 -21.43 16.82 -37.26
C ASP A 437 -21.06 17.63 -36.00
N LYS A 438 -21.93 17.56 -34.98
CA LYS A 438 -21.72 18.27 -33.71
C LYS A 438 -20.36 17.94 -33.07
N ARG A 439 -19.80 16.76 -33.30
CA ARG A 439 -18.53 16.34 -32.69
C ARG A 439 -17.32 17.22 -33.06
N PHE A 440 -17.41 18.00 -34.14
CA PHE A 440 -16.30 18.82 -34.65
C PHE A 440 -16.38 20.27 -34.22
N PHE A 441 -17.56 20.88 -34.29
CA PHE A 441 -17.74 22.31 -34.04
C PHE A 441 -18.96 22.62 -33.15
N GLY A 442 -19.49 21.63 -32.45
CA GLY A 442 -20.61 21.80 -31.52
C GLY A 442 -21.91 22.32 -32.12
N GLY A 443 -22.05 22.27 -33.44
CA GLY A 443 -23.20 22.83 -34.15
C GLY A 443 -23.13 24.35 -34.38
N THR A 444 -21.96 24.98 -34.15
CA THR A 444 -21.70 26.35 -34.60
C THR A 444 -21.87 26.42 -36.13
N LYS A 445 -22.57 27.44 -36.61
CA LYS A 445 -22.78 27.63 -38.05
C LYS A 445 -21.49 28.15 -38.68
N HIS A 446 -20.84 27.30 -39.47
CA HIS A 446 -19.74 27.72 -40.33
C HIS A 446 -20.27 27.89 -41.74
N ASP A 447 -20.49 29.15 -42.14
CA ASP A 447 -20.84 29.50 -43.51
C ASP A 447 -19.57 29.31 -44.37
N GLY A 448 -19.35 28.10 -44.91
CA GLY A 448 -18.28 27.87 -45.89
C GLY A 448 -17.66 26.47 -46.01
N MET A 449 -17.78 25.59 -45.01
CA MET A 449 -17.24 24.22 -45.09
C MET A 449 -18.35 23.22 -45.43
N GLU A 450 -18.57 22.97 -46.72
CA GLU A 450 -19.59 22.02 -47.19
C GLU A 450 -19.09 20.57 -47.11
N PRO A 451 -20.00 19.58 -46.87
CA PRO A 451 -19.64 18.16 -46.89
C PRO A 451 -19.11 17.71 -48.25
N LEU A 452 -17.99 16.99 -48.27
CA LEU A 452 -17.48 16.33 -49.49
C LEU A 452 -18.24 15.02 -49.74
N ALA A 453 -19.23 15.07 -50.63
CA ALA A 453 -20.09 13.93 -50.95
C ALA A 453 -19.33 12.75 -51.59
N ALA A 454 -19.82 11.53 -51.33
CA ALA A 454 -19.15 10.29 -51.75
C ALA A 454 -19.09 10.04 -53.25
N ASP A 455 -20.01 10.65 -53.97
CA ASP A 455 -20.08 10.68 -55.42
C ASP A 455 -19.13 11.72 -56.05
N ALA A 456 -18.80 12.80 -55.32
CA ALA A 456 -17.86 13.82 -55.76
C ALA A 456 -16.40 13.43 -55.49
N VAL A 457 -16.11 12.87 -54.31
CA VAL A 457 -14.76 12.47 -53.88
C VAL A 457 -14.82 11.09 -53.24
N SER A 458 -14.13 10.12 -53.86
CA SER A 458 -14.05 8.75 -53.34
C SER A 458 -13.30 8.69 -52.01
N ASP A 459 -13.58 7.68 -51.19
CA ASP A 459 -12.89 7.49 -49.91
C ASP A 459 -11.36 7.39 -50.06
N ALA A 460 -10.87 6.84 -51.18
CA ALA A 460 -9.43 6.72 -51.45
C ALA A 460 -8.80 8.10 -51.73
N GLN A 461 -9.47 8.93 -52.54
CA GLN A 461 -9.05 10.30 -52.80
C GLN A 461 -9.10 11.14 -51.52
N LEU A 462 -10.15 10.98 -50.72
CA LEU A 462 -10.28 11.71 -49.46
C LEU A 462 -9.20 11.33 -48.45
N ARG A 463 -8.85 10.03 -48.35
CA ARG A 463 -7.71 9.58 -47.53
C ARG A 463 -6.38 10.15 -47.99
N ALA A 464 -6.16 10.28 -49.31
CA ALA A 464 -4.96 10.92 -49.84
C ALA A 464 -4.89 12.41 -49.43
N VAL A 465 -6.01 13.13 -49.49
CA VAL A 465 -6.09 14.53 -49.02
C VAL A 465 -5.87 14.64 -47.51
N VAL A 466 -6.43 13.73 -46.70
CA VAL A 466 -6.16 13.65 -45.25
C VAL A 466 -4.67 13.44 -44.99
N GLU A 467 -4.02 12.53 -45.74
CA GLU A 467 -2.59 12.27 -45.58
C GLU A 467 -1.74 13.50 -45.94
N TYR A 468 -2.13 14.24 -46.99
CA TYR A 468 -1.50 15.51 -47.33
C TYR A 468 -1.65 16.53 -46.21
N VAL A 469 -2.85 16.75 -45.67
CA VAL A 469 -3.09 17.68 -44.55
C VAL A 469 -2.32 17.27 -43.30
N HIS A 470 -2.28 15.97 -43.00
CA HIS A 470 -1.51 15.44 -41.87
C HIS A 470 0.00 15.67 -42.06
N SER A 471 0.53 15.56 -43.29
CA SER A 471 1.93 15.84 -43.58
C SER A 471 2.34 17.31 -43.33
N LEU A 472 1.38 18.25 -43.27
CA LEU A 472 1.65 19.65 -42.95
C LEU A 472 2.00 19.86 -41.47
N GLN A 473 1.89 18.84 -40.62
CA GLN A 473 2.33 18.86 -39.21
C GLN A 473 3.85 18.83 -39.05
N GLY A 474 4.61 18.36 -40.04
CA GLY A 474 6.06 18.22 -39.98
C GLY A 474 6.56 16.86 -40.46
N GLU A 475 7.82 16.51 -40.16
CA GLU A 475 8.38 15.20 -40.50
C GLU A 475 7.73 14.08 -39.66
N GLY A 476 7.06 13.14 -40.31
CA GLY A 476 6.31 12.06 -39.68
C GLY A 476 6.17 10.80 -40.54
N THR A 477 5.37 9.83 -40.10
CA THR A 477 5.15 8.52 -40.75
C THR A 477 4.22 8.57 -41.97
N ALA A 478 4.10 9.73 -42.62
CA ALA A 478 3.15 9.92 -43.69
C ALA A 478 3.51 9.11 -44.95
N ASP A 479 2.53 8.49 -45.59
CA ASP A 479 2.75 7.74 -46.83
C ASP A 479 3.03 8.70 -47.98
N ALA A 480 4.30 8.72 -48.45
CA ALA A 480 4.75 9.64 -49.49
C ALA A 480 3.95 9.54 -50.81
N ALA A 481 3.42 8.37 -51.16
CA ALA A 481 2.60 8.20 -52.35
C ALA A 481 1.22 8.83 -52.17
N LEU A 482 0.59 8.64 -51.00
CA LEU A 482 -0.68 9.26 -50.66
C LEU A 482 -0.56 10.78 -50.50
N VAL A 483 0.54 11.27 -49.92
CA VAL A 483 0.83 12.71 -49.82
C VAL A 483 0.94 13.35 -51.21
N ALA A 484 1.64 12.70 -52.14
CA ALA A 484 1.79 13.20 -53.51
C ALA A 484 0.43 13.25 -54.24
N GLU A 485 -0.40 12.21 -54.08
CA GLU A 485 -1.74 12.15 -54.65
C GLU A 485 -2.67 13.20 -54.01
N GLY A 486 -2.66 13.33 -52.69
CA GLY A 486 -3.47 14.32 -51.96
C GLY A 486 -3.09 15.75 -52.34
N LYS A 487 -1.80 16.04 -52.48
CA LYS A 487 -1.30 17.33 -52.96
C LYS A 487 -1.79 17.64 -54.37
N LYS A 488 -1.75 16.65 -55.27
CA LYS A 488 -2.28 16.81 -56.62
C LYS A 488 -3.78 17.14 -56.62
N LEU A 489 -4.57 16.41 -55.83
CA LEU A 489 -6.01 16.66 -55.68
C LEU A 489 -6.30 18.05 -55.10
N TRP A 490 -5.40 18.57 -54.26
CA TRP A 490 -5.47 19.93 -53.72
C TRP A 490 -5.17 21.00 -54.78
N GLU A 491 -4.10 20.84 -55.55
CA GLU A 491 -3.66 21.79 -56.59
C GLU A 491 -4.58 21.81 -57.82
N GLU A 492 -5.21 20.68 -58.14
CA GLU A 492 -6.20 20.54 -59.23
C GLU A 492 -7.62 20.96 -58.81
N GLU A 493 -7.79 21.51 -57.60
CA GLU A 493 -9.06 22.00 -57.04
C GLU A 493 -10.19 20.93 -56.98
N VAL A 494 -9.84 19.64 -56.94
CA VAL A 494 -10.82 18.54 -56.90
C VAL A 494 -11.64 18.53 -55.60
N VAL A 495 -11.04 18.99 -54.50
CA VAL A 495 -11.68 19.13 -53.18
C VAL A 495 -11.96 20.59 -52.81
N GLU A 496 -11.58 21.56 -53.65
CA GLU A 496 -11.68 23.02 -53.47
C GLU A 496 -11.19 23.59 -52.12
N CYS A 497 -10.57 22.78 -51.24
CA CYS A 497 -10.15 23.20 -49.90
C CYS A 497 -9.11 24.34 -49.90
N GLY A 498 -8.28 24.40 -50.96
CA GLY A 498 -7.28 25.45 -51.15
C GLY A 498 -7.84 26.86 -51.40
N THR A 499 -9.13 26.97 -51.72
CA THR A 499 -9.81 28.27 -51.87
C THR A 499 -10.08 28.94 -50.53
N CYS A 500 -10.17 28.14 -49.45
CA CYS A 500 -10.48 28.61 -48.10
C CYS A 500 -9.31 28.46 -47.12
N HIS A 501 -8.38 27.53 -47.36
CA HIS A 501 -7.30 27.20 -46.43
C HIS A 501 -5.92 27.41 -47.04
N GLU A 502 -5.07 28.14 -46.31
CA GLU A 502 -3.66 28.27 -46.65
C GLU A 502 -2.80 27.18 -46.00
N VAL A 503 -1.87 26.63 -46.78
CA VAL A 503 -0.92 25.59 -46.33
C VAL A 503 0.45 26.14 -45.95
N LYS A 504 0.65 27.45 -46.14
CA LYS A 504 1.85 28.18 -45.70
C LYS A 504 1.53 28.95 -44.42
N ALA A 505 2.47 28.94 -43.48
CA ALA A 505 2.33 29.64 -42.21
C ALA A 505 2.20 31.17 -42.43
N GLY A 506 1.27 31.80 -41.73
CA GLY A 506 1.12 33.27 -41.69
C GLY A 506 0.38 33.90 -42.87
N ALA A 507 -0.18 33.12 -43.79
CA ALA A 507 -1.07 33.64 -44.83
C ALA A 507 -2.52 33.69 -44.30
N GLU A 508 -3.20 34.82 -44.53
CA GLU A 508 -4.61 35.02 -44.16
C GLU A 508 -5.51 34.32 -45.17
N SER A 509 -6.51 33.58 -44.68
CA SER A 509 -7.51 32.91 -45.52
C SER A 509 -8.88 32.88 -44.83
N VAL A 510 -9.91 32.44 -45.55
CA VAL A 510 -11.29 32.37 -45.02
C VAL A 510 -11.38 31.38 -43.86
N GLY A 511 -10.66 30.26 -43.95
CA GLY A 511 -10.47 29.29 -42.87
C GLY A 511 -9.07 29.38 -42.26
N PRO A 512 -8.82 28.66 -41.15
CA PRO A 512 -7.53 28.63 -40.49
C PRO A 512 -6.44 28.02 -41.36
N THR A 513 -5.21 28.49 -41.15
CA THR A 513 -4.01 27.91 -41.75
C THR A 513 -3.88 26.44 -41.34
N LEU A 514 -3.57 25.59 -42.33
CA LEU A 514 -3.31 24.17 -42.11
C LEU A 514 -1.83 23.88 -41.81
N ALA A 515 -0.95 24.89 -41.93
CA ALA A 515 0.45 24.77 -41.58
C ALA A 515 0.61 24.44 -40.09
N GLY A 516 1.19 23.27 -39.80
CA GLY A 516 1.36 22.79 -38.43
C GLY A 516 0.06 22.39 -37.72
N ARG A 517 -1.09 22.29 -38.41
CA ARG A 517 -2.39 22.02 -37.75
C ARG A 517 -2.36 20.69 -36.99
N GLY A 518 -2.64 20.73 -35.68
CA GLY A 518 -2.64 19.54 -34.82
C GLY A 518 -1.30 19.25 -34.16
N THR A 519 -0.28 20.06 -34.42
CA THR A 519 0.94 20.10 -33.59
C THR A 519 0.65 20.76 -32.25
N LYS A 520 1.51 20.50 -31.26
CA LYS A 520 1.42 21.13 -29.94
C LYS A 520 1.44 22.65 -30.06
N GLU A 521 2.34 23.19 -30.87
CA GLU A 521 2.52 24.62 -31.09
C GLU A 521 1.26 25.26 -31.68
N TRP A 522 0.59 24.58 -32.62
CA TRP A 522 -0.65 25.07 -33.21
C TRP A 522 -1.80 25.10 -32.17
N ILE A 523 -1.89 24.08 -31.32
CA ILE A 523 -2.90 24.04 -30.25
C ILE A 523 -2.62 25.09 -29.17
N GLU A 524 -1.34 25.30 -28.80
CA GLU A 524 -0.95 26.37 -27.88
C GLU A 524 -1.37 27.75 -28.41
N ARG A 525 -1.22 27.99 -29.73
CA ARG A 525 -1.67 29.24 -30.37
C ARG A 525 -3.19 29.42 -30.26
N ILE A 526 -3.97 28.36 -30.49
CA ILE A 526 -5.43 28.39 -30.37
C ILE A 526 -5.87 28.67 -28.94
N ILE A 527 -5.29 28.00 -27.95
CA ILE A 527 -5.59 28.21 -26.53
C ILE A 527 -5.24 29.65 -26.12
N ARG A 528 -4.08 30.14 -26.56
CA ARG A 528 -3.61 31.48 -26.24
C ARG A 528 -4.53 32.55 -26.82
N ASP A 529 -4.77 32.49 -28.13
CA ASP A 529 -5.56 33.46 -28.88
C ASP A 529 -5.99 32.88 -30.24
N SER A 530 -7.21 32.37 -30.33
CA SER A 530 -7.77 31.80 -31.57
C SER A 530 -8.18 32.87 -32.59
N SER A 531 -8.26 34.15 -32.22
CA SER A 531 -8.62 35.27 -33.11
C SER A 531 -7.45 35.81 -33.93
N GLN A 532 -6.30 35.12 -33.95
CA GLN A 532 -5.21 35.47 -34.83
C GLN A 532 -5.67 35.44 -36.31
N PRO A 533 -5.21 36.38 -37.17
CA PRO A 533 -5.69 36.49 -38.56
C PRO A 533 -5.48 35.24 -39.42
N ASP A 534 -4.44 34.46 -39.16
CA ASP A 534 -4.15 33.19 -39.86
C ASP A 534 -4.83 31.97 -39.20
N LEU A 535 -5.59 32.17 -38.12
CA LEU A 535 -6.39 31.14 -37.44
C LEU A 535 -7.88 31.39 -37.72
N TYR A 536 -8.69 31.76 -36.72
CA TYR A 536 -10.13 31.95 -36.90
C TYR A 536 -10.55 33.42 -37.04
N GLY A 537 -9.61 34.37 -36.88
CA GLY A 537 -9.88 35.80 -37.05
C GLY A 537 -11.13 36.28 -36.29
N ASP A 538 -11.99 37.03 -36.99
CA ASP A 538 -13.26 37.54 -36.45
C ASP A 538 -14.31 36.45 -36.18
N SER A 539 -14.13 35.24 -36.72
CA SER A 539 -15.01 34.09 -36.50
C SER A 539 -14.66 33.30 -35.23
N ALA A 540 -13.65 33.74 -34.47
CA ALA A 540 -13.23 33.08 -33.24
C ALA A 540 -14.26 33.29 -32.11
N GLU A 541 -14.97 32.22 -31.73
CA GLU A 541 -15.91 32.24 -30.59
C GLU A 541 -15.27 31.77 -29.27
N MET A 542 -14.08 31.18 -29.33
CA MET A 542 -13.38 30.64 -28.17
C MET A 542 -12.73 31.77 -27.35
N PRO A 543 -12.93 31.80 -26.01
CA PRO A 543 -12.25 32.76 -25.15
C PRO A 543 -10.72 32.67 -25.24
N GLN A 544 -10.04 33.83 -25.15
CA GLN A 544 -8.58 33.87 -25.07
C GLN A 544 -8.09 33.49 -23.66
N PHE A 545 -7.03 32.69 -23.57
CA PHE A 545 -6.43 32.25 -22.29
C PHE A 545 -5.04 32.83 -22.01
N LYS A 546 -4.47 33.65 -22.91
CA LYS A 546 -3.16 34.29 -22.71
C LYS A 546 -2.99 35.06 -21.39
N ASP A 547 -4.08 35.62 -20.87
CA ASP A 547 -4.11 36.37 -19.60
C ASP A 547 -4.75 35.59 -18.44
N LYS A 548 -5.17 34.34 -18.69
CA LYS A 548 -5.89 33.49 -17.72
C LYS A 548 -5.08 32.28 -17.27
N LEU A 549 -4.19 31.80 -18.14
CA LEU A 549 -3.34 30.64 -17.92
C LEU A 549 -1.87 31.02 -18.11
N ARG A 550 -0.99 30.40 -17.33
CA ARG A 550 0.46 30.52 -17.55
C ARG A 550 0.88 29.73 -18.79
N ASP A 551 2.03 30.06 -19.35
CA ASP A 551 2.58 29.36 -20.52
C ASP A 551 2.77 27.85 -20.28
N ASP A 552 3.15 27.44 -19.06
CA ASP A 552 3.26 26.03 -18.69
C ASP A 552 1.90 25.31 -18.69
N GLU A 553 0.84 25.99 -18.29
CA GLU A 553 -0.52 25.44 -18.24
C GLU A 553 -1.11 25.30 -19.65
N ILE A 554 -0.89 26.29 -20.52
CA ILE A 554 -1.26 26.22 -21.93
C ILE A 554 -0.54 25.08 -22.64
N ALA A 555 0.77 24.94 -22.41
CA ALA A 555 1.58 23.85 -22.97
C ALA A 555 1.13 22.47 -22.45
N THR A 556 0.71 22.39 -21.19
CA THR A 556 0.19 21.17 -20.56
C THR A 556 -1.15 20.75 -21.20
N LEU A 557 -2.08 21.69 -21.39
CA LEU A 557 -3.35 21.45 -22.08
C LEU A 557 -3.14 21.04 -23.54
N ALA A 558 -2.24 21.71 -24.26
CA ALA A 558 -1.92 21.38 -25.65
C ALA A 558 -1.34 19.96 -25.78
N ALA A 559 -0.46 19.56 -24.86
CA ALA A 559 0.09 18.21 -24.83
C ALA A 559 -1.00 17.14 -24.58
N LEU A 560 -1.95 17.42 -23.68
CA LEU A 560 -3.09 16.52 -23.42
C LEU A 560 -3.94 16.31 -24.68
N ILE A 561 -4.23 17.38 -25.43
CA ILE A 561 -5.05 17.32 -26.64
C ILE A 561 -4.32 16.55 -27.75
N VAL A 562 -3.05 16.87 -28.01
CA VAL A 562 -2.27 16.24 -29.09
C VAL A 562 -1.92 14.79 -28.78
N GLY A 563 -1.67 14.45 -27.50
CA GLY A 563 -1.29 13.10 -27.07
C GLY A 563 -2.34 12.02 -27.39
N ARG A 564 -3.60 12.41 -27.66
CA ARG A 564 -4.68 11.48 -27.99
C ARG A 564 -4.70 11.01 -29.45
N ALA A 565 -4.18 11.82 -30.38
CA ALA A 565 -4.09 11.46 -31.79
C ALA A 565 -3.05 10.35 -32.08
N ALA A 566 -2.15 10.08 -31.13
CA ALA A 566 -1.02 9.15 -31.31
C ALA A 566 -1.34 7.68 -30.98
N GLY A 567 -2.55 7.37 -30.51
CA GLY A 567 -2.98 5.97 -30.29
C GLY A 567 -2.31 5.26 -29.10
N ASP A 568 -1.66 5.97 -28.18
CA ASP A 568 -1.22 5.41 -26.90
C ASP A 568 -2.33 5.66 -25.84
N SER A 569 -3.34 4.79 -25.87
CA SER A 569 -4.30 4.62 -24.76
C SER A 569 -4.17 3.21 -24.18
#